data_AF-A0A4Q9LYU8-F1
#
_entry.id   AF-A0A4Q9LYU8-F1
#
_cell.length_a   1.000
_cell.length_b   1.000
_cell.length_c   1.000
_cell.angle_alpha   90.00
_cell.angle_beta   90.00
_cell.angle_gamma   90.00
#
_symmetry.space_group_name_H-M   'P 1'
#
loop_
_entity.id
_entity.type
_entity.pdbx_description
1 polymer ?
#
loop_
_entity_poly.entity_id
_entity_poly.type
_entity_poly.pdbx_seq_one_letter_code
_entity_poly.pdbx_strand_id
1 'polypeptide(L)'
;MFLVFYQMIKEKEVEKSFQFIKDNLNCCFSLEKLNIKEIKGIFILGGDGTVLKILQKLNMSEIPDIYAVNHGFKGFLCPIKPSEVEKMVLKINKNENEIKFLKRKRLFLKDGGYFLNDVIITRKACGKLNKFKIFIDNKFICEIRCDSVIIATPTGSSGYNLSAGGSIVSNDCNVMIITFVCPPDTKIKSIVVPITSKITVKLQKFPDAESVCIIDGGNEIVGKEEYEINNDNSFVRFAYLDENQSVLTELFK
;
A
#
# COMPACT_ATOMS: atom_id res chain seq x y z
N MET A 1 18.30 16.73 0.90
CA MET A 1 17.05 17.47 1.15
C MET A 1 15.95 16.46 1.47
N PHE A 2 15.01 16.77 2.35
CA PHE A 2 13.86 15.92 2.70
C PHE A 2 12.58 16.50 2.12
N LEU A 3 11.70 15.64 1.63
CA LEU A 3 10.35 16.05 1.23
C LEU A 3 9.39 15.84 2.41
N VAL A 4 8.60 16.85 2.74
CA VAL A 4 7.70 16.78 3.89
C VAL A 4 6.27 16.97 3.42
N PHE A 5 5.44 15.99 3.72
CA PHE A 5 4.01 16.09 3.58
C PHE A 5 3.35 16.12 4.94
N TYR A 6 2.56 17.16 5.15
CA TYR A 6 1.82 17.36 6.37
C TYR A 6 0.34 17.49 6.02
N GLN A 7 -0.46 16.55 6.50
CA GLN A 7 -1.90 16.72 6.49
C GLN A 7 -2.26 17.65 7.66
N MET A 8 -2.77 18.85 7.36
CA MET A 8 -3.17 19.81 8.40
C MET A 8 -4.27 19.20 9.27
N ILE A 9 -3.88 18.76 10.46
CA ILE A 9 -4.76 18.15 11.45
C ILE A 9 -4.57 18.95 12.73
N LYS A 10 -5.67 19.26 13.43
CA LYS A 10 -5.67 20.10 14.64
C LYS A 10 -5.13 19.35 15.85
N GLU A 11 -3.97 18.74 15.72
CA GLU A 11 -3.33 17.97 16.76
C GLU A 11 -1.95 18.54 17.07
N LYS A 12 -1.84 19.10 18.27
CA LYS A 12 -0.68 19.90 18.70
C LYS A 12 0.65 19.14 18.59
N GLU A 13 0.64 17.82 18.78
CA GLU A 13 1.87 17.02 18.74
C GLU A 13 2.41 16.85 17.31
N VAL A 14 1.53 16.76 16.32
CA VAL A 14 1.92 16.65 14.90
C VAL A 14 2.45 17.98 14.41
N GLU A 15 1.80 19.08 14.81
CA GLU A 15 2.26 20.42 14.49
C GLU A 15 3.65 20.70 15.09
N LYS A 16 3.88 20.29 16.34
CA LYS A 16 5.22 20.33 16.95
C LYS A 16 6.23 19.48 16.18
N SER A 17 5.85 18.27 15.79
CA SER A 17 6.70 17.38 14.99
C SER A 17 7.06 17.99 13.64
N PHE A 18 6.09 18.57 12.94
CA PHE A 18 6.27 19.28 11.68
C PHE A 18 7.23 20.45 11.84
N GLN A 19 7.02 21.30 12.85
CA GLN A 19 7.84 22.46 13.11
C GLN A 19 9.28 22.04 13.45
N PHE A 20 9.45 21.01 14.29
CA PHE A 20 10.77 20.48 14.63
C PHE A 20 11.53 19.95 13.39
N ILE A 21 10.86 19.20 12.51
CA ILE A 21 11.44 18.72 11.25
C ILE A 21 11.89 19.90 10.38
N LYS A 22 11.01 20.89 10.22
CA LYS A 22 11.27 22.08 9.39
C LYS A 22 12.46 22.90 9.89
N ASP A 23 12.61 23.02 11.21
CA ASP A 23 13.67 23.84 11.82
C ASP A 23 15.05 23.15 11.82
N ASN A 24 15.07 21.81 11.77
CA ASN A 24 16.30 21.02 11.95
C ASN A 24 16.78 20.27 10.69
N LEU A 25 15.98 20.23 9.62
CA LEU A 25 16.31 19.56 8.36
C LEU A 25 16.11 20.49 7.16
N ASN A 26 16.94 20.31 6.12
CA ASN A 26 16.72 20.98 4.83
C ASN A 26 15.52 20.35 4.11
N CYS A 27 14.37 21.01 4.17
CA CYS A 27 13.07 20.49 3.73
C CYS A 27 12.53 21.18 2.46
N CYS A 28 11.79 20.40 1.67
CA CYS A 28 10.90 20.89 0.63
C CYS A 28 9.48 20.36 0.86
N PHE A 29 8.47 21.06 0.34
CA PHE A 29 7.05 20.79 0.60
C PHE A 29 6.22 20.60 -0.69
N SER A 30 6.87 20.54 -1.86
CA SER A 30 6.19 20.34 -3.14
C SER A 30 6.93 19.32 -4.01
N LEU A 31 6.16 18.50 -4.72
CA LEU A 31 6.67 17.52 -5.69
C LEU A 31 7.03 18.16 -7.04
N GLU A 32 6.42 19.29 -7.40
CA GLU A 32 6.31 19.76 -8.79
C GLU A 32 7.63 20.23 -9.43
N LYS A 33 8.73 20.29 -8.67
CA LYS A 33 10.02 20.81 -9.14
C LYS A 33 11.24 20.03 -8.65
N LEU A 34 11.05 18.85 -8.07
CA LEU A 34 12.14 18.09 -7.45
C LEU A 34 12.56 16.90 -8.28
N ASN A 35 13.87 16.77 -8.47
CA ASN A 35 14.47 15.50 -8.85
C ASN A 35 14.41 14.57 -7.64
N ILE A 36 13.51 13.58 -7.67
CA ILE A 36 13.28 12.65 -6.55
C ILE A 36 14.55 11.86 -6.19
N LYS A 37 15.49 11.69 -7.13
CA LYS A 37 16.79 11.06 -6.87
C LYS A 37 17.70 11.86 -5.93
N GLU A 38 17.43 13.15 -5.73
CA GLU A 38 18.18 14.04 -4.81
C GLU A 38 17.53 14.14 -3.43
N ILE A 39 16.38 13.51 -3.24
CA ILE A 39 15.64 13.49 -1.99
C ILE A 39 16.19 12.35 -1.12
N LYS A 40 16.66 12.68 0.07
CA LYS A 40 17.19 11.70 1.04
C LYS A 40 16.10 10.84 1.67
N GLY A 41 14.92 11.41 1.84
CA GLY A 41 13.79 10.75 2.46
C GLY A 41 12.54 11.62 2.42
N ILE A 42 11.40 10.99 2.70
CA ILE A 42 10.09 11.61 2.67
C ILE A 42 9.45 11.46 4.05
N PHE A 43 9.26 12.59 4.72
CA PHE A 43 8.42 12.65 5.91
C PHE A 43 6.96 12.73 5.52
N ILE A 44 6.15 11.85 6.11
CA ILE A 44 4.70 11.85 5.94
C ILE A 44 4.09 11.92 7.33
N LEU A 45 3.51 13.08 7.66
CA LEU A 45 2.83 13.31 8.93
C LEU A 45 1.33 13.12 8.67
N GLY A 46 0.82 11.95 9.05
CA GLY A 46 -0.47 11.44 8.57
C GLY A 46 -0.77 10.03 9.08
N GLY A 47 -1.86 9.44 8.59
CA GLY A 47 -2.18 8.03 8.84
C GLY A 47 -1.78 7.15 7.65
N ASP A 48 -2.07 5.85 7.74
CA ASP A 48 -1.81 4.87 6.67
C ASP A 48 -2.41 5.32 5.32
N GLY A 49 -3.65 5.84 5.33
CA GLY A 49 -4.29 6.37 4.11
C GLY A 49 -3.56 7.58 3.51
N THR A 50 -2.92 8.41 4.33
CA THR A 50 -2.08 9.52 3.85
C THR A 50 -0.85 8.95 3.15
N VAL A 51 -0.17 7.98 3.78
CA VAL A 51 1.00 7.29 3.20
C VAL A 51 0.65 6.70 1.83
N LEU A 52 -0.43 5.93 1.72
CA LEU A 52 -0.85 5.30 0.46
C LEU A 52 -1.09 6.34 -0.64
N LYS A 53 -1.79 7.44 -0.33
CA LYS A 53 -2.02 8.54 -1.29
C LYS A 53 -0.72 9.16 -1.82
N ILE A 54 0.30 9.28 -0.96
CA ILE A 54 1.59 9.86 -1.36
C ILE A 54 2.36 8.88 -2.23
N LEU A 55 2.39 7.60 -1.85
CA LEU A 55 3.05 6.56 -2.63
C LEU A 55 2.43 6.42 -4.02
N GLN A 56 1.11 6.53 -4.12
CA GLN A 56 0.38 6.59 -5.40
C GLN A 56 0.78 7.79 -6.26
N LYS A 57 1.07 8.96 -5.67
CA LYS A 57 1.59 10.13 -6.42
C LYS A 57 3.02 9.94 -6.91
N LEU A 58 3.84 9.20 -6.17
CA LEU A 58 5.24 8.96 -6.53
C LEU A 58 5.37 7.94 -7.66
N ASN A 59 4.42 7.01 -7.83
CA ASN A 59 4.27 6.03 -8.92
C ASN A 59 5.54 5.66 -9.73
N MET A 60 6.63 5.31 -9.03
CA MET A 60 7.92 4.95 -9.62
C MET A 60 8.50 3.76 -8.87
N SER A 61 9.35 2.98 -9.54
CA SER A 61 9.93 1.74 -9.01
C SER A 61 10.81 1.98 -7.79
N GLU A 62 11.66 3.01 -7.86
CA GLU A 62 12.55 3.41 -6.76
C GLU A 62 12.01 4.65 -6.08
N ILE A 63 11.69 4.55 -4.78
CA ILE A 63 11.24 5.68 -3.98
C ILE A 63 12.18 5.90 -2.79
N PRO A 64 12.42 7.16 -2.37
CA PRO A 64 13.20 7.44 -1.19
C PRO A 64 12.58 6.84 0.07
N ASP A 65 13.38 6.78 1.13
CA ASP A 65 12.95 6.21 2.40
C ASP A 65 11.84 7.03 3.05
N ILE A 66 10.88 6.34 3.66
CA ILE A 66 9.68 6.94 4.24
C ILE A 66 9.83 7.05 5.74
N TYR A 67 9.61 8.26 6.26
CA TYR A 67 9.54 8.59 7.67
C TYR A 67 8.08 8.93 7.99
N ALA A 68 7.27 7.89 8.18
CA ALA A 68 5.83 8.03 8.41
C ALA A 68 5.53 8.19 9.90
N VAL A 69 5.05 9.38 10.26
CA VAL A 69 4.70 9.78 11.62
C VAL A 69 3.19 9.66 11.79
N ASN A 70 2.76 8.73 12.64
CA ASN A 70 1.35 8.56 12.95
C ASN A 70 0.90 9.64 13.94
N HIS A 71 -0.37 10.02 13.86
CA HIS A 71 -1.00 10.98 14.77
C HIS A 71 -2.36 10.48 15.29
N GLY A 72 -2.59 9.17 15.34
CA GLY A 72 -3.87 8.66 15.78
C GLY A 72 -3.81 7.22 16.24
N PHE A 73 -4.88 6.47 15.92
CA PHE A 73 -4.99 5.03 16.19
C PHE A 73 -3.81 4.23 15.61
N LYS A 74 -3.54 3.04 16.16
CA LYS A 74 -2.53 2.09 15.66
C LYS A 74 -2.68 1.92 14.14
N GLY A 75 -1.68 2.39 13.38
CA GLY A 75 -1.55 2.19 11.93
C GLY A 75 -0.44 1.20 11.63
N PHE A 76 -0.55 0.47 10.52
CA PHE A 76 0.38 -0.58 10.09
C PHE A 76 1.54 -0.06 9.24
N LEU A 77 1.43 1.18 8.73
CA LEU A 77 2.40 1.81 7.84
C LEU A 77 3.12 3.02 8.46
N CYS A 78 2.61 3.54 9.58
CA CYS A 78 3.20 4.69 10.27
C CYS A 78 3.91 4.26 11.57
N PRO A 79 5.18 3.85 11.49
CA PRO A 79 5.93 3.30 12.62
C PRO A 79 6.43 4.31 13.64
N ILE A 80 6.50 5.60 13.29
CA ILE A 80 7.07 6.65 14.15
C ILE A 80 5.93 7.36 14.89
N LYS A 81 6.06 7.50 16.21
CA LYS A 81 5.14 8.33 17.02
C LYS A 81 5.56 9.80 16.99
N PRO A 82 4.66 10.76 17.27
CA PRO A 82 5.03 12.18 17.35
C PRO A 82 6.14 12.44 18.38
N SER A 83 6.09 11.75 19.51
CA SER A 83 7.12 11.83 20.58
C SER A 83 8.50 11.29 20.17
N GLU A 84 8.59 10.53 19.08
CA GLU A 84 9.82 9.91 18.58
C GLU A 84 10.49 10.74 17.49
N VAL A 85 9.81 11.76 16.95
CA VAL A 85 10.27 12.56 15.82
C VAL A 85 11.58 13.28 16.13
N GLU A 86 11.69 13.91 17.30
CA GLU A 86 12.92 14.59 17.73
C GLU A 86 14.11 13.62 17.73
N LYS A 87 13.93 12.44 18.34
CA LYS A 87 14.96 11.40 18.37
C LYS A 87 15.35 10.92 16.96
N MET A 88 14.38 10.78 16.06
CA MET A 88 14.63 10.41 14.66
C MET A 88 15.45 11.48 13.93
N VAL A 89 15.06 12.75 14.03
CA VAL A 89 15.76 13.88 13.39
C VAL A 89 17.19 14.02 13.93
N LEU A 90 17.38 13.88 15.25
CA LEU A 90 18.72 13.90 15.84
C LEU A 90 19.59 12.74 15.34
N LYS A 91 19.02 11.55 15.12
CA LYS A 91 19.74 10.42 14.49
C LYS A 91 20.11 10.71 13.04
N ILE A 92 19.19 11.26 12.25
CA ILE A 92 19.46 11.69 10.86
C ILE A 92 20.66 12.65 10.83
N ASN A 93 20.68 13.65 11.71
CA ASN A 93 21.75 14.66 11.72
C ASN A 93 23.11 14.12 12.19
N LYS A 94 23.13 13.08 13.04
CA LYS A 94 24.38 12.45 13.51
C LYS A 94 24.93 11.45 12.51
N ASN A 95 24.13 10.46 12.13
CA ASN A 95 24.53 9.39 11.22
C ASN A 95 23.29 8.66 10.67
N GLU A 96 22.93 8.96 9.42
CA GLU A 96 21.79 8.34 8.73
C GLU A 96 21.89 6.80 8.65
N ASN A 97 23.10 6.23 8.71
CA ASN A 97 23.34 4.78 8.65
C ASN A 97 22.86 4.00 9.89
N GLU A 98 22.55 4.68 10.99
CA GLU A 98 22.01 4.05 12.21
C GLU A 98 20.49 3.91 12.21
N ILE A 99 19.83 4.40 11.15
CA ILE A 99 18.38 4.31 10.99
C ILE A 99 18.04 2.91 10.48
N LYS A 100 17.11 2.25 11.18
CA LYS A 100 16.60 0.94 10.77
C LYS A 100 15.38 1.13 9.87
N PHE A 101 15.21 0.21 8.92
CA PHE A 101 14.16 0.28 7.92
C PHE A 101 13.39 -1.03 7.77
N LEU A 102 12.05 -0.94 7.77
CA LEU A 102 11.16 -2.04 7.41
C LEU A 102 10.93 -2.00 5.90
N LYS A 103 11.35 -3.06 5.21
CA LYS A 103 11.09 -3.22 3.78
C LYS A 103 9.67 -3.75 3.56
N ARG A 104 8.87 -3.06 2.76
CA ARG A 104 7.55 -3.52 2.31
C ARG A 104 7.53 -3.60 0.80
N LYS A 105 7.07 -4.74 0.27
CA LYS A 105 7.00 -4.98 -1.17
C LYS A 105 5.83 -4.24 -1.80
N ARG A 106 6.03 -3.75 -3.01
CA ARG A 106 4.97 -3.23 -3.87
C ARG A 106 4.75 -4.16 -5.04
N LEU A 107 3.56 -4.10 -5.60
CA LEU A 107 3.22 -4.76 -6.85
C LEU A 107 2.90 -3.69 -7.89
N PHE A 108 2.96 -4.07 -9.16
CA PHE A 108 2.67 -3.20 -10.29
C PHE A 108 1.43 -3.70 -11.03
N LEU A 109 0.42 -2.83 -11.12
CA LEU A 109 -0.75 -3.02 -11.97
C LEU A 109 -0.48 -2.34 -13.31
N LYS A 110 -0.57 -3.10 -14.40
CA LYS A 110 -0.45 -2.55 -15.76
C LYS A 110 -1.47 -1.42 -15.97
N ASP A 111 -0.99 -0.27 -16.43
CA ASP A 111 -1.74 0.97 -16.63
C ASP A 111 -2.34 1.61 -15.35
N GLY A 112 -2.05 1.05 -14.18
CA GLY A 112 -2.49 1.56 -12.88
C GLY A 112 -1.35 2.04 -11.98
N GLY A 113 -0.14 1.52 -12.21
CA GLY A 113 1.03 1.87 -11.42
C GLY A 113 1.25 0.96 -10.22
N TYR A 114 2.10 1.42 -9.31
CA TYR A 114 2.46 0.69 -8.11
C TYR A 114 1.38 0.76 -7.04
N PHE A 115 1.23 -0.32 -6.28
CA PHE A 115 0.39 -0.35 -5.09
C PHE A 115 1.10 -1.07 -3.94
N LEU A 116 0.78 -0.68 -2.71
CA LEU A 116 1.40 -1.22 -1.49
C LEU A 116 0.49 -2.20 -0.76
N ASN A 117 -0.82 -1.97 -0.74
CA ASN A 117 -1.78 -2.83 -0.08
C ASN A 117 -2.41 -3.79 -1.08
N ASP A 118 -3.37 -3.30 -1.86
CA ASP A 118 -4.19 -4.16 -2.70
C ASP A 118 -4.79 -3.41 -3.89
N VAL A 119 -5.21 -4.21 -4.88
CA VAL A 119 -6.13 -3.77 -5.93
C VAL A 119 -7.44 -4.54 -5.81
N ILE A 120 -8.55 -3.82 -5.95
CA ILE A 120 -9.89 -4.38 -5.86
C ILE A 120 -10.54 -4.25 -7.23
N ILE A 121 -10.79 -5.37 -7.88
CA ILE A 121 -11.42 -5.44 -9.19
C ILE A 121 -12.88 -5.78 -8.98
N THR A 122 -13.73 -4.88 -9.44
CA THR A 122 -15.19 -4.95 -9.28
C THR A 122 -15.87 -4.27 -10.48
N ARG A 123 -17.14 -3.91 -10.30
CA ARG A 123 -17.98 -3.22 -11.27
C ARG A 123 -18.85 -2.19 -10.56
N LYS A 124 -19.12 -1.05 -11.18
CA LYS A 124 -20.02 -0.03 -10.62
C LYS A 124 -21.43 -0.59 -10.45
N ALA A 125 -21.94 -0.51 -9.22
CA ALA A 125 -23.33 -0.68 -8.78
C ALA A 125 -24.24 -1.49 -9.72
N CYS A 126 -24.21 -2.81 -9.60
CA CYS A 126 -25.16 -3.71 -10.26
C CYS A 126 -25.57 -4.82 -9.29
N GLY A 127 -26.87 -5.11 -9.15
CA GLY A 127 -27.40 -6.16 -8.27
C GLY A 127 -27.14 -7.60 -8.75
N LYS A 128 -26.16 -7.81 -9.63
CA LYS A 128 -25.76 -9.12 -10.16
C LYS A 128 -24.32 -9.39 -9.77
N LEU A 129 -24.01 -10.65 -9.47
CA LEU A 129 -22.63 -11.09 -9.25
C LEU A 129 -21.78 -10.85 -10.49
N ASN A 130 -20.53 -10.44 -10.25
CA ASN A 130 -19.52 -10.36 -11.29
C ASN A 130 -19.04 -11.76 -11.66
N LYS A 131 -18.54 -11.92 -12.88
CA LYS A 131 -17.97 -13.19 -13.36
C LYS A 131 -16.52 -12.96 -13.74
N PHE A 132 -15.61 -13.53 -12.96
CA PHE A 132 -14.18 -13.38 -13.13
C PHE A 132 -13.54 -14.66 -13.65
N LYS A 133 -12.56 -14.52 -14.54
CA LYS A 133 -11.61 -15.59 -14.90
C LYS A 133 -10.23 -15.22 -14.38
N ILE A 134 -9.63 -16.12 -13.62
CA ILE A 134 -8.31 -15.92 -13.01
C ILE A 134 -7.29 -16.73 -13.79
N PHE A 135 -6.20 -16.07 -14.17
CA PHE A 135 -5.04 -16.69 -14.77
C PHE A 135 -3.81 -16.39 -13.92
N ILE A 136 -2.97 -17.40 -13.74
CA ILE A 136 -1.69 -17.28 -13.04
C ILE A 136 -0.63 -17.83 -14.00
N ASP A 137 0.40 -17.04 -14.28
CA ASP A 137 1.46 -17.34 -15.25
C ASP A 137 0.88 -17.79 -16.61
N ASN A 138 -0.12 -17.05 -17.09
CA ASN A 138 -0.88 -17.30 -18.32
C ASN A 138 -1.67 -18.63 -18.35
N LYS A 139 -1.75 -19.37 -17.23
CA LYS A 139 -2.58 -20.59 -17.13
C LYS A 139 -3.93 -20.26 -16.52
N PHE A 140 -5.00 -20.78 -17.12
CA PHE A 140 -6.35 -20.66 -16.55
C PHE A 140 -6.42 -21.45 -15.23
N ILE A 141 -6.82 -20.79 -14.15
CA ILE A 141 -6.93 -21.39 -12.82
C ILE A 141 -8.38 -21.68 -12.49
N CYS A 142 -9.23 -20.65 -12.57
CA CYS A 142 -10.65 -20.80 -12.26
C CYS A 142 -11.50 -19.71 -12.90
N GLU A 143 -12.79 -19.99 -12.94
CA GLU A 143 -13.85 -19.04 -13.21
C GLU A 143 -14.74 -18.97 -11.97
N ILE A 144 -14.98 -17.77 -11.45
CA ILE A 144 -15.70 -17.57 -10.19
C ILE A 144 -16.71 -16.43 -10.32
N ARG A 145 -17.86 -16.60 -9.65
CA ARG A 145 -18.84 -15.54 -9.44
C ARG A 145 -18.69 -15.00 -8.03
N CYS A 146 -18.51 -13.70 -7.88
CA CYS A 146 -18.36 -13.03 -6.58
C CYS A 146 -18.60 -11.53 -6.75
N ASP A 147 -18.59 -10.77 -5.65
CA ASP A 147 -18.76 -9.32 -5.72
C ASP A 147 -17.51 -8.66 -6.29
N SER A 148 -16.34 -9.05 -5.80
CA SER A 148 -15.05 -8.46 -6.21
C SER A 148 -13.93 -9.50 -6.09
N VAL A 149 -12.82 -9.22 -6.78
CA VAL A 149 -11.54 -9.93 -6.62
C VAL A 149 -10.53 -8.93 -6.05
N ILE A 150 -9.85 -9.31 -4.97
CA ILE A 150 -8.78 -8.52 -4.35
C ILE A 150 -7.46 -9.20 -4.67
N ILE A 151 -6.48 -8.44 -5.15
CA ILE A 151 -5.08 -8.89 -5.24
C ILE A 151 -4.27 -8.07 -4.24
N ALA A 152 -3.78 -8.72 -3.18
CA ALA A 152 -3.09 -8.06 -2.08
C ALA A 152 -1.61 -8.46 -1.98
N THR A 153 -0.79 -7.52 -1.53
CA THR A 153 0.56 -7.77 -1.03
C THR A 153 0.50 -8.35 0.40
N PRO A 154 1.63 -8.82 0.97
CA PRO A 154 1.70 -9.15 2.39
C PRO A 154 1.30 -7.98 3.31
N THR A 155 1.69 -6.76 2.95
CA THR A 155 1.30 -5.53 3.68
C THR A 155 -0.20 -5.30 3.61
N GLY A 156 -0.81 -5.49 2.43
CA GLY A 156 -2.26 -5.37 2.25
C GLY A 156 -3.07 -6.50 2.85
N SER A 157 -2.42 -7.57 3.32
CA SER A 157 -3.12 -8.72 3.89
C SER A 157 -3.96 -8.37 5.12
N SER A 158 -3.52 -7.36 5.90
CA SER A 158 -4.24 -6.80 7.06
C SER A 158 -5.22 -5.67 6.69
N GLY A 159 -5.26 -5.27 5.42
CA GLY A 159 -6.18 -4.27 4.88
C GLY A 159 -7.53 -4.88 4.53
N TYR A 160 -8.07 -4.53 3.35
CA TYR A 160 -9.39 -5.01 2.94
C TYR A 160 -9.43 -6.52 2.71
N ASN A 161 -8.29 -7.12 2.36
CA ASN A 161 -8.12 -8.57 2.27
C ASN A 161 -8.58 -9.31 3.54
N LEU A 162 -8.21 -8.83 4.73
CA LEU A 162 -8.60 -9.45 5.99
C LEU A 162 -10.12 -9.41 6.18
N SER A 163 -10.73 -8.25 5.91
CA SER A 163 -12.19 -8.06 5.98
C SER A 163 -12.95 -8.96 4.99
N ALA A 164 -12.35 -9.25 3.84
CA ALA A 164 -12.90 -10.18 2.84
C ALA A 164 -12.71 -11.67 3.19
N GLY A 165 -12.08 -11.98 4.33
CA GLY A 165 -11.81 -13.34 4.79
C GLY A 165 -10.54 -13.97 4.24
N GLY A 166 -9.64 -13.17 3.66
CA GLY A 166 -8.29 -13.59 3.30
C GLY A 166 -7.39 -13.75 4.52
N SER A 167 -6.31 -14.52 4.37
CA SER A 167 -5.35 -14.76 5.46
C SER A 167 -4.46 -13.54 5.71
N ILE A 168 -4.03 -13.38 6.96
CA ILE A 168 -2.96 -12.46 7.35
C ILE A 168 -1.62 -13.10 6.97
N VAL A 169 -0.75 -12.33 6.34
CA VAL A 169 0.58 -12.77 5.92
C VAL A 169 1.63 -11.82 6.49
N SER A 170 2.73 -12.37 6.99
CA SER A 170 3.84 -11.58 7.49
C SER A 170 4.54 -10.81 6.37
N ASN A 171 5.01 -9.59 6.65
CA ASN A 171 5.54 -8.66 5.64
C ASN A 171 6.78 -9.17 4.90
N ASP A 172 7.54 -10.05 5.53
CA ASP A 172 8.75 -10.69 5.00
C ASP A 172 8.45 -11.82 4.01
N CYS A 173 7.21 -12.30 3.95
CA CYS A 173 6.80 -13.34 3.00
C CYS A 173 6.84 -12.82 1.54
N ASN A 174 7.26 -13.70 0.63
CA ASN A 174 7.36 -13.41 -0.80
C ASN A 174 6.13 -13.94 -1.57
N VAL A 175 4.93 -13.46 -1.23
CA VAL A 175 3.68 -13.95 -1.82
C VAL A 175 2.73 -12.83 -2.26
N MET A 176 1.78 -13.16 -3.14
CA MET A 176 0.57 -12.39 -3.41
C MET A 176 -0.65 -13.19 -2.98
N ILE A 177 -1.72 -12.49 -2.60
CA ILE A 177 -2.98 -13.10 -2.15
C ILE A 177 -4.08 -12.68 -3.12
N ILE A 178 -4.79 -13.66 -3.67
CA ILE A 178 -6.02 -13.47 -4.46
C ILE A 178 -7.18 -13.81 -3.53
N THR A 179 -8.03 -12.85 -3.20
CA THR A 179 -9.18 -13.06 -2.30
C THR A 179 -10.49 -12.74 -3.02
N PHE A 180 -11.46 -13.64 -2.89
CA PHE A 180 -12.77 -13.50 -3.51
C PHE A 180 -13.76 -12.93 -2.49
N VAL A 181 -14.40 -11.81 -2.81
CA VAL A 181 -15.36 -11.15 -1.91
C VAL A 181 -16.76 -11.74 -2.10
N CYS A 182 -17.31 -12.34 -1.05
CA CYS A 182 -18.66 -12.96 -1.04
C CYS A 182 -18.93 -13.97 -2.19
N PRO A 183 -18.04 -14.94 -2.49
CA PRO A 183 -18.34 -15.97 -3.47
C PRO A 183 -19.51 -16.87 -2.98
N PRO A 184 -20.49 -17.23 -3.84
CA PRO A 184 -21.60 -18.10 -3.45
C PRO A 184 -21.18 -19.53 -3.09
N ASP A 185 -20.10 -20.04 -3.71
CA ASP A 185 -19.50 -21.34 -3.37
C ASP A 185 -18.33 -21.10 -2.41
N THR A 186 -18.45 -21.60 -1.17
CA THR A 186 -17.57 -21.28 -0.05
C THR A 186 -16.26 -22.09 -0.02
N LYS A 187 -16.04 -22.99 -0.99
CA LYS A 187 -14.90 -23.92 -0.98
C LYS A 187 -13.53 -23.24 -1.12
N ILE A 188 -13.44 -22.10 -1.82
CA ILE A 188 -12.17 -21.37 -2.00
C ILE A 188 -12.42 -19.88 -1.75
N LYS A 189 -11.86 -19.37 -0.63
CA LYS A 189 -11.94 -17.95 -0.28
C LYS A 189 -10.73 -17.15 -0.75
N SER A 190 -9.56 -17.79 -0.81
CA SER A 190 -8.33 -17.16 -1.26
C SER A 190 -7.36 -18.15 -1.92
N ILE A 191 -6.46 -17.62 -2.73
CA ILE A 191 -5.35 -18.34 -3.35
C ILE A 191 -4.08 -17.54 -3.04
N VAL A 192 -3.06 -18.20 -2.50
CA VAL A 192 -1.75 -17.59 -2.22
C VAL A 192 -0.74 -18.12 -3.23
N VAL A 193 0.00 -17.22 -3.87
CA VAL A 193 1.00 -17.57 -4.90
C VAL A 193 2.32 -16.85 -4.67
N PRO A 194 3.45 -17.34 -5.21
CA PRO A 194 4.72 -16.64 -5.16
C PRO A 194 4.60 -15.21 -5.71
N ILE A 195 5.32 -14.26 -5.12
CA ILE A 195 5.30 -12.86 -5.56
C ILE A 195 5.84 -12.66 -6.98
N THR A 196 6.60 -13.63 -7.50
CA THR A 196 7.10 -13.63 -8.88
C THR A 196 6.05 -14.01 -9.92
N SER A 197 4.87 -14.48 -9.49
CA SER A 197 3.82 -14.89 -10.42
C SER A 197 3.25 -13.68 -11.16
N LYS A 198 2.73 -13.90 -12.37
CA LYS A 198 1.89 -12.92 -13.07
C LYS A 198 0.42 -13.29 -12.88
N ILE A 199 -0.36 -12.35 -12.35
CA ILE A 199 -1.81 -12.55 -12.16
C ILE A 199 -2.55 -11.75 -13.23
N THR A 200 -3.44 -12.42 -13.97
CA THR A 200 -4.36 -11.76 -14.89
C THR A 200 -5.79 -12.06 -14.46
N VAL A 201 -6.56 -10.99 -14.23
CA VAL A 201 -7.98 -11.06 -13.89
C VAL A 201 -8.78 -10.53 -15.06
N LYS A 202 -9.62 -11.39 -15.66
CA LYS A 202 -10.57 -10.98 -16.69
C LYS A 202 -11.97 -10.90 -16.10
N LEU A 203 -12.65 -9.80 -16.34
CA LEU A 203 -14.03 -9.57 -15.91
C LEU A 203 -14.96 -9.60 -17.12
N GLN A 204 -16.02 -10.40 -17.05
CA GLN A 204 -17.05 -10.40 -18.08
C GLN A 204 -17.66 -9.01 -18.26
N LYS A 205 -17.75 -8.53 -19.50
CA LYS A 205 -18.42 -7.28 -19.84
C LYS A 205 -19.93 -7.38 -19.59
N PHE A 206 -20.50 -6.30 -19.07
CA PHE A 206 -21.95 -6.10 -19.01
C PHE A 206 -22.31 -4.78 -19.68
N PRO A 207 -23.40 -4.72 -20.47
CA PRO A 207 -23.80 -3.50 -21.17
C PRO A 207 -24.08 -2.32 -20.23
N ASP A 208 -24.66 -2.60 -19.06
CA ASP A 208 -25.23 -1.56 -18.19
C ASP A 208 -24.31 -1.12 -17.05
N ALA A 209 -23.07 -1.64 -16.97
CA ALA A 209 -22.17 -1.34 -15.87
C ALA A 209 -20.69 -1.57 -16.20
N GLU A 210 -19.88 -0.56 -15.91
CA GLU A 210 -18.44 -0.55 -16.15
C GLU A 210 -17.67 -1.26 -15.04
N SER A 211 -16.63 -1.99 -15.43
CA SER A 211 -15.63 -2.49 -14.49
C SER A 211 -14.87 -1.35 -13.83
N VAL A 212 -14.41 -1.59 -12.60
CA VAL A 212 -13.54 -0.67 -11.87
C VAL A 212 -12.46 -1.47 -11.18
N CYS A 213 -11.21 -1.00 -11.27
CA CYS A 213 -10.11 -1.46 -10.44
C CYS A 213 -9.68 -0.31 -9.53
N ILE A 214 -9.91 -0.48 -8.23
CA ILE A 214 -9.53 0.46 -7.18
C ILE A 214 -8.14 0.07 -6.68
N ILE A 215 -7.23 1.04 -6.57
CA ILE A 215 -5.82 0.84 -6.24
C ILE A 215 -5.54 1.50 -4.89
N ASP A 216 -5.11 0.71 -3.90
CA ASP A 216 -4.86 1.16 -2.51
C ASP A 216 -6.01 1.96 -1.88
N GLY A 217 -7.26 1.69 -2.30
CA GLY A 217 -8.45 2.42 -1.86
C GLY A 217 -8.55 3.87 -2.33
N GLY A 218 -7.76 4.28 -3.34
CA GLY A 218 -7.68 5.66 -3.83
C GLY A 218 -7.92 5.78 -5.33
N ASN A 219 -6.88 5.51 -6.13
CA ASN A 219 -6.93 5.68 -7.59
C ASN A 219 -7.83 4.62 -8.24
N GLU A 220 -8.45 4.93 -9.37
CA GLU A 220 -9.33 4.02 -10.09
C GLU A 220 -8.98 3.92 -11.58
N ILE A 221 -9.06 2.71 -12.13
CA ILE A 221 -9.13 2.46 -13.57
C ILE A 221 -10.52 1.95 -13.88
N VAL A 222 -11.18 2.52 -14.89
CA VAL A 222 -12.56 2.19 -15.24
C VAL A 222 -12.62 1.64 -16.67
N GLY A 223 -13.54 0.70 -16.90
CA GLY A 223 -13.93 0.26 -18.26
C GLY A 223 -13.04 -0.80 -18.89
N LYS A 224 -12.06 -1.38 -18.16
CA LYS A 224 -11.21 -2.46 -18.67
C LYS A 224 -11.77 -3.85 -18.40
N GLU A 225 -11.59 -4.76 -19.34
CA GLU A 225 -12.04 -6.14 -19.21
C GLU A 225 -10.95 -7.08 -18.68
N GLU A 226 -9.70 -6.59 -18.64
CA GLU A 226 -8.53 -7.34 -18.23
C GLU A 226 -7.59 -6.46 -17.40
N TYR A 227 -7.13 -7.01 -16.28
CA TYR A 227 -6.19 -6.39 -15.37
C TYR A 227 -5.01 -7.33 -15.15
N GLU A 228 -3.79 -6.81 -15.31
CA GLU A 228 -2.56 -7.58 -15.18
C GLU A 228 -1.71 -7.02 -14.04
N ILE A 229 -1.42 -7.88 -13.06
CA ILE A 229 -0.61 -7.59 -11.89
C ILE A 229 0.68 -8.40 -11.98
N ASN A 230 1.80 -7.73 -11.78
CA ASN A 230 3.12 -8.36 -11.71
C ASN A 230 3.98 -7.73 -10.60
N ASN A 231 5.15 -8.32 -10.39
CA ASN A 231 6.17 -7.84 -9.48
C ASN A 231 7.44 -7.53 -10.28
N ASP A 232 7.94 -6.30 -10.13
CA ASP A 232 9.22 -5.86 -10.68
C ASP A 232 10.31 -5.73 -9.57
N ASN A 233 10.04 -6.29 -8.39
CA ASN A 233 10.84 -6.19 -7.17
C ASN A 233 10.89 -4.80 -6.53
N SER A 234 9.98 -3.91 -6.92
CA SER A 234 9.77 -2.62 -6.25
C SER A 234 9.42 -2.79 -4.76
N PHE A 235 9.96 -1.90 -3.94
CA PHE A 235 9.69 -1.87 -2.51
C PHE A 235 9.72 -0.44 -1.98
N VAL A 236 9.21 -0.28 -0.77
CA VAL A 236 9.32 0.91 0.05
C VAL A 236 10.02 0.55 1.36
N ARG A 237 10.80 1.48 1.90
CA ARG A 237 11.45 1.33 3.20
C ARG A 237 10.85 2.33 4.17
N PHE A 238 10.39 1.85 5.32
CA PHE A 238 9.85 2.68 6.40
C PHE A 238 10.85 2.75 7.54
N ALA A 239 11.28 3.96 7.89
CA ALA A 239 12.17 4.21 9.02
C ALA A 239 11.45 3.94 10.34
N TYR A 240 12.13 3.33 11.31
CA TYR A 240 11.57 3.06 12.64
C TYR A 240 12.65 3.14 13.73
N LEU A 241 12.21 3.25 15.00
CA LEU A 241 13.12 3.28 16.15
C LEU A 241 13.12 2.00 17.00
N ASP A 242 11.98 1.32 17.13
CA ASP A 242 11.81 0.13 17.99
C ASP A 242 11.56 -1.16 17.20
N GLU A 243 12.18 -2.27 17.59
CA GLU A 243 12.28 -3.52 16.82
C GLU A 243 10.97 -4.34 16.69
N ASN A 244 9.90 -4.01 17.42
CA ASN A 244 8.70 -4.83 17.51
C ASN A 244 7.53 -4.33 16.64
N GLN A 245 7.76 -4.23 15.33
CA GLN A 245 6.78 -3.80 14.34
C GLN A 245 6.56 -4.86 13.26
N SER A 246 5.91 -5.95 13.66
CA SER A 246 5.30 -6.89 12.71
C SER A 246 3.79 -6.68 12.68
N VAL A 247 3.18 -6.92 11.51
CA VAL A 247 1.71 -6.90 11.34
C VAL A 247 1.04 -7.85 12.35
N LEU A 248 1.66 -9.01 12.63
CA LEU A 248 1.16 -9.97 13.61
C LEU A 248 1.17 -9.37 15.03
N THR A 249 2.28 -8.76 15.43
CA THR A 249 2.37 -8.10 16.74
C THR A 249 1.47 -6.87 16.85
N GLU A 250 1.17 -6.19 15.75
CA GLU A 250 0.31 -5.00 15.76
C GLU A 250 -1.17 -5.37 15.80
N LEU A 251 -1.59 -6.45 15.10
CA LEU A 251 -2.97 -6.94 15.06
C LEU A 251 -3.44 -7.55 16.38
N PHE A 252 -2.54 -8.20 17.14
CA PHE A 252 -2.88 -8.95 18.35
C PHE A 252 -2.47 -8.26 19.66
N LYS A 253 -2.05 -6.99 19.62
CA LYS A 253 -1.83 -6.13 20.81
C LYS A 253 -3.06 -5.28 21.10
#